data_AF-A0A7N2MSY9-F1
#
_entry.id   AF-A0A7N2MSY9-F1
#
_cell.length_a   1.000
_cell.length_b   1.000
_cell.length_c   1.000
_cell.angle_alpha   90.00
_cell.angle_beta   90.00
_cell.angle_gamma   90.00
#
_symmetry.space_group_name_H-M   'P 1'
#
loop_
_entity.id
_entity.type
_entity.pdbx_description
1 polymer ?
#
loop_
_entity_poly.entity_id
_entity_poly.type
_entity_poly.pdbx_seq_one_letter_code
_entity_poly.pdbx_strand_id
1 'polypeptide(L)'
;MQQEWSKGKMNAKKGDELSEMTQAIQSFTELSRAKFIAGQAKASGGSKHMGESAGTDDKFSLEKAIATHNGHKDLDDMTFFKVQKKLYNRKARIFFMTVPDNRQKAWMEFIAKESD
;
A
#
# COMPACT_ATOMS: atom_id res chain seq x y z
N MET A 1 11.38 -71.02 -29.29
CA MET A 1 11.71 -70.05 -30.36
C MET A 1 11.12 -68.70 -29.96
N GLN A 2 11.87 -67.65 -30.25
CA GLN A 2 11.73 -66.28 -29.76
C GLN A 2 10.43 -65.58 -30.20
N GLN A 3 9.92 -64.68 -29.36
CA GLN A 3 9.24 -63.47 -29.81
C GLN A 3 9.85 -62.27 -29.07
N GLU A 4 10.69 -61.52 -29.79
CA GLU A 4 10.97 -60.12 -29.53
C GLU A 4 9.89 -59.27 -30.19
N TRP A 5 9.30 -58.29 -29.48
CA TRP A 5 8.97 -57.00 -30.07
C TRP A 5 8.83 -55.89 -29.01
N SER A 6 9.76 -54.95 -29.09
CA SER A 6 9.64 -53.50 -28.88
C SER A 6 9.59 -52.87 -27.48
N LYS A 7 10.79 -52.35 -27.15
CA LYS A 7 11.11 -51.12 -26.42
C LYS A 7 10.07 -49.99 -26.61
N GLY A 8 9.24 -49.76 -25.60
CA GLY A 8 8.53 -48.50 -25.40
C GLY A 8 9.37 -47.55 -24.54
N LYS A 9 10.27 -46.80 -25.18
CA LYS A 9 11.06 -45.75 -24.52
C LYS A 9 10.15 -44.54 -24.27
N MET A 10 9.64 -44.39 -23.04
CA MET A 10 8.91 -43.19 -22.61
C MET A 10 9.92 -42.05 -22.41
N ASN A 11 10.26 -41.37 -23.52
CA ASN A 11 10.97 -40.10 -23.45
C ASN A 11 9.98 -38.94 -23.46
N ALA A 12 10.42 -37.88 -22.78
CA ALA A 12 10.04 -36.49 -22.99
C ALA A 12 8.70 -36.03 -22.40
N LYS A 13 8.77 -35.46 -21.18
CA LYS A 13 8.08 -34.20 -20.82
C LYS A 13 8.50 -33.62 -19.46
N LYS A 14 9.81 -33.51 -19.21
CA LYS A 14 10.33 -32.70 -18.08
C LYS A 14 11.21 -31.52 -18.50
N GLY A 15 11.66 -31.49 -19.76
CA GLY A 15 12.43 -30.36 -20.31
C GLY A 15 11.55 -29.18 -20.74
N ASP A 16 10.29 -29.44 -21.11
CA ASP A 16 9.38 -28.43 -21.67
C ASP A 16 8.87 -27.47 -20.58
N GLU A 17 8.46 -27.99 -19.43
CA GLU A 17 7.85 -27.20 -18.34
C GLU A 17 8.83 -26.19 -17.70
N LEU A 18 10.09 -26.59 -17.51
CA LEU A 18 11.14 -25.67 -17.04
C LEU A 18 11.51 -24.62 -18.09
N SER A 19 11.44 -24.99 -19.37
CA SER A 19 11.66 -24.08 -20.50
C SER A 19 10.53 -23.05 -20.58
N GLU A 20 9.27 -23.49 -20.45
CA GLU A 20 8.09 -22.63 -20.43
C GLU A 20 8.09 -21.65 -19.25
N MET A 21 8.43 -22.12 -18.04
CA MET A 21 8.53 -21.25 -16.87
C MET A 21 9.63 -20.21 -17.02
N THR A 22 10.79 -20.61 -17.56
CA THR A 22 11.91 -19.69 -17.84
C THR A 22 11.50 -18.66 -18.89
N GLN A 23 10.79 -19.07 -19.94
CA GLN A 23 10.29 -18.19 -20.98
C GLN A 23 9.21 -17.22 -20.45
N ALA A 24 8.37 -17.66 -19.52
CA ALA A 24 7.38 -16.81 -18.86
C ALA A 24 8.04 -15.74 -17.97
N ILE A 25 9.09 -16.09 -17.22
CA ILE A 25 9.84 -15.15 -16.39
C ILE A 25 10.56 -14.11 -17.25
N GLN A 26 11.17 -14.54 -18.36
CA GLN A 26 11.84 -13.65 -19.32
C GLN A 26 10.83 -12.70 -19.96
N SER A 27 9.70 -13.22 -20.43
CA SER A 27 8.62 -12.43 -21.04
C SER A 27 8.03 -11.41 -20.06
N PHE A 28 7.84 -11.79 -18.79
CA PHE A 28 7.39 -10.87 -17.75
C PHE A 28 8.41 -9.76 -17.47
N THR A 29 9.69 -10.10 -17.45
CA THR A 29 10.79 -9.15 -17.24
C THR A 29 10.90 -8.16 -18.40
N GLU A 30 10.79 -8.64 -19.63
CA GLU A 30 10.80 -7.81 -20.84
C GLU A 30 9.57 -6.89 -20.89
N LEU A 31 8.38 -7.41 -20.60
CA LEU A 31 7.15 -6.62 -20.52
C LEU A 31 7.26 -5.53 -19.44
N SER A 32 7.85 -5.84 -18.29
CA SER A 32 8.05 -4.89 -17.20
C SER A 32 9.05 -3.79 -17.59
N ARG A 33 10.15 -4.15 -18.24
CA ARG A 33 11.12 -3.17 -18.79
C ARG A 33 10.48 -2.30 -19.88
N ALA A 34 9.73 -2.89 -20.81
CA ALA A 34 9.04 -2.15 -21.86
C ALA A 34 8.01 -1.16 -21.28
N LYS A 35 7.24 -1.55 -20.25
CA LYS A 35 6.32 -0.65 -19.54
C LYS A 35 7.05 0.45 -18.79
N PHE A 36 8.18 0.14 -18.16
CA PHE A 36 9.01 1.13 -17.46
C PHE A 36 9.63 2.15 -18.42
N ILE A 37 10.17 1.69 -19.54
CA ILE A 37 10.73 2.56 -20.59
C ILE A 37 9.62 3.37 -21.26
N ALA A 38 8.46 2.78 -21.56
CA ALA A 38 7.31 3.50 -22.09
C ALA A 38 6.76 4.54 -21.08
N GLY A 39 6.80 4.24 -19.78
CA GLY A 39 6.49 5.19 -18.72
C GLY A 39 7.49 6.34 -18.65
N GLN A 40 8.78 6.07 -18.80
CA GLN A 40 9.82 7.10 -18.91
C GLN A 40 9.72 7.92 -20.20
N ALA A 41 9.41 7.30 -21.34
CA ALA A 41 9.22 8.00 -22.60
C ALA A 41 7.98 8.92 -22.55
N LYS A 42 6.91 8.52 -21.85
CA LYS A 42 5.76 9.38 -21.57
C LYS A 42 6.07 10.50 -20.57
N ALA A 43 7.03 10.30 -19.66
CA ALA A 43 7.51 11.33 -18.74
C ALA A 43 8.52 12.30 -19.37
N SER A 44 9.25 11.87 -20.41
CA SER A 44 10.31 12.64 -21.06
C SER A 44 9.81 13.63 -22.13
N GLY A 45 8.52 13.58 -22.51
CA GLY A 45 7.92 14.45 -23.54
C GLY A 45 7.10 15.62 -23.00
N GLY A 46 7.02 15.80 -21.68
CA GLY A 46 6.20 16.83 -21.05
C GLY A 46 6.96 17.51 -19.92
N SER A 47 7.66 18.58 -20.26
CA SER A 47 8.10 19.58 -19.28
C SER A 47 6.89 20.11 -18.52
N LYS A 48 6.75 19.68 -17.25
CA LYS A 48 6.44 20.49 -16.06
C LYS A 48 5.93 19.59 -14.95
N HIS A 49 6.61 19.68 -13.82
CA HIS A 49 6.18 19.19 -12.51
C HIS A 49 5.84 17.70 -12.45
N MET A 50 6.77 16.96 -11.84
CA MET A 50 6.46 15.90 -10.90
C MET A 50 5.12 16.24 -10.24
N GLY A 51 4.10 15.41 -10.47
CA GLY A 51 2.77 15.69 -9.99
C GLY A 51 2.79 15.87 -8.48
N GLU A 52 2.84 17.13 -8.03
CA GLU A 52 1.76 17.63 -7.20
C GLU A 52 0.47 17.21 -7.92
N SER A 53 0.03 15.98 -7.63
CA SER A 53 -1.40 15.76 -7.51
C SER A 53 -1.87 16.99 -6.77
N ALA A 54 -2.65 17.84 -7.42
CA ALA A 54 -3.38 18.90 -6.78
C ALA A 54 -4.19 18.19 -5.70
N GLY A 55 -3.53 18.01 -4.55
CA GLY A 55 -4.01 17.23 -3.44
C GLY A 55 -5.16 18.06 -3.01
N THR A 56 -6.36 17.63 -3.40
CA THR A 56 -7.59 18.17 -2.86
C THR A 56 -7.30 18.24 -1.38
N ASP A 57 -7.21 19.46 -0.87
CA ASP A 57 -6.71 19.72 0.47
C ASP A 57 -7.67 19.01 1.41
N ASP A 58 -7.37 17.74 1.69
CA ASP A 58 -8.30 16.86 2.35
C ASP A 58 -8.29 17.38 3.76
N LYS A 59 -9.33 18.15 4.08
CA LYS A 59 -9.56 18.70 5.42
C LYS A 59 -9.47 17.63 6.51
N PHE A 60 -9.58 16.35 6.13
CA PHE A 60 -9.45 15.20 6.99
C PHE A 60 -8.27 14.30 6.61
N SER A 61 -7.19 14.85 6.06
CA SER A 61 -5.95 14.11 5.84
C SER A 61 -5.37 13.62 7.17
N LEU A 62 -4.67 12.48 7.14
CA LEU A 62 -4.02 11.93 8.34
C LEU A 62 -2.99 12.91 8.91
N GLU A 63 -2.22 13.56 8.04
CA GLU A 63 -1.21 14.55 8.43
C GLU A 63 -1.82 15.73 9.18
N LYS A 64 -2.91 16.32 8.67
CA LYS A 64 -3.62 17.42 9.37
C LYS A 64 -4.19 16.98 10.71
N ALA A 65 -4.69 15.76 10.81
CA ALA A 65 -5.21 15.22 12.06
C ALA A 65 -4.12 15.01 13.10
N ILE A 66 -2.95 14.51 12.69
CA ILE A 66 -1.79 14.36 13.57
C ILE A 66 -1.31 15.75 14.02
N ALA A 67 -1.22 16.72 13.11
CA ALA A 67 -0.83 18.09 13.47
C ALA A 67 -1.80 18.73 14.49
N THR A 68 -3.11 18.52 14.31
CA THR A 68 -4.15 18.99 15.25
C THR A 68 -4.01 18.28 16.61
N HIS A 69 -3.79 16.97 16.61
CA HIS A 69 -3.57 16.18 17.82
C HIS A 69 -2.34 16.63 18.61
N ASN A 70 -1.22 16.90 17.92
CA ASN A 70 0.01 17.40 18.52
C ASN A 70 -0.14 18.81 19.13
N GLY A 71 -1.22 19.53 18.83
CA GLY A 71 -1.56 20.80 19.48
C GLY A 71 -1.96 20.64 20.95
N HIS A 72 -2.39 19.43 21.36
CA HIS A 72 -2.79 19.13 22.73
C HIS A 72 -1.58 18.68 23.56
N LYS A 73 -0.88 19.63 24.17
CA LYS A 73 0.39 19.40 24.90
C LYS A 73 0.22 18.76 26.28
N ASP A 74 -0.99 18.78 26.83
CA ASP A 74 -1.28 18.34 28.20
C ASP A 74 -1.77 16.88 28.26
N LEU A 75 -1.47 16.06 27.24
CA LEU A 75 -1.85 14.66 27.18
C LEU A 75 -0.74 13.77 27.75
N ASP A 76 -1.11 12.76 28.53
CA ASP A 76 -0.17 11.70 28.89
C ASP A 76 0.16 10.81 27.68
N ASP A 77 1.35 10.20 27.70
CA ASP A 77 1.88 9.41 26.58
C ASP A 77 0.92 8.28 26.16
N MET A 78 0.25 7.62 27.12
CA MET A 78 -0.64 6.50 26.81
C MET A 78 -1.90 6.98 26.10
N THR A 79 -2.51 8.07 26.59
CA THR A 79 -3.63 8.72 25.90
C THR A 79 -3.23 9.17 24.51
N PHE A 80 -2.06 9.80 24.37
CA PHE A 80 -1.52 10.23 23.08
C PHE A 80 -1.43 9.07 22.08
N PHE A 81 -0.83 7.93 22.46
CA PHE A 81 -0.69 6.78 21.56
C PHE A 81 -2.04 6.15 21.19
N LYS A 82 -2.98 6.03 22.14
CA LYS A 82 -4.31 5.51 21.86
C LYS A 82 -5.07 6.38 20.86
N VAL A 83 -5.03 7.70 21.06
CA VAL A 83 -5.67 8.66 20.15
C VAL A 83 -5.01 8.60 18.77
N GLN A 84 -3.68 8.59 18.71
CA GLN A 84 -2.95 8.47 17.45
C GLN A 84 -3.33 7.20 16.68
N LYS A 85 -3.45 6.04 17.36
CA LYS A 85 -3.94 4.79 16.76
C LYS A 85 -5.35 4.94 16.20
N LYS A 86 -6.26 5.64 16.90
CA LYS A 86 -7.64 5.89 16.41
C LYS A 86 -7.67 6.79 15.17
N LEU A 87 -6.76 7.77 15.03
CA LEU A 87 -6.72 8.68 13.88
C LEU A 87 -6.37 8.01 12.54
N TYR A 88 -5.76 6.82 12.56
CA TYR A 88 -5.61 6.00 11.34
C TYR A 88 -6.97 5.55 10.78
N ASN A 89 -8.00 5.43 11.63
CA ASN A 89 -9.37 5.19 11.17
C ASN A 89 -9.98 6.48 10.60
N ARG A 90 -10.36 6.46 9.32
CA ARG A 90 -10.91 7.63 8.62
C ARG A 90 -12.16 8.21 9.30
N LYS A 91 -13.07 7.40 9.83
CA LYS A 91 -14.29 7.90 10.48
C LYS A 91 -13.96 8.61 11.80
N ALA A 92 -13.10 8.01 12.61
CA ALA A 92 -12.63 8.62 13.86
C ALA A 92 -11.89 9.94 13.57
N ARG A 93 -11.05 9.96 12.53
CA ARG A 93 -10.36 11.16 12.08
C ARG A 93 -11.31 12.28 11.65
N ILE A 94 -12.33 11.97 10.84
CA ILE A 94 -13.35 12.95 10.44
C ILE A 94 -14.07 13.51 11.67
N PHE A 95 -14.46 12.64 12.61
CA PHE A 95 -15.08 13.09 13.86
C PHE A 95 -14.16 14.05 14.64
N PHE A 96 -12.93 13.64 14.91
CA PHE A 96 -11.95 14.44 15.66
C PHE A 96 -11.74 15.83 15.02
N MET A 97 -11.60 15.88 13.70
CA MET A 97 -11.35 17.12 12.94
C MET A 97 -12.58 18.02 12.76
N THR A 98 -13.80 17.55 13.08
CA THR A 98 -15.04 18.33 12.87
C THR A 98 -15.66 18.84 14.17
N VAL A 99 -15.32 18.24 15.30
CA VAL A 99 -15.83 18.67 16.61
C VAL A 99 -14.99 19.82 17.19
N PRO A 100 -15.59 20.74 17.95
CA PRO A 100 -14.86 21.82 18.61
C PRO A 100 -13.87 21.29 19.66
N ASP A 101 -12.86 22.08 19.99
CA ASP A 101 -11.73 21.69 20.86
C ASP A 101 -12.16 21.11 22.21
N ASN A 102 -13.20 21.64 22.84
CA ASN A 102 -13.73 21.10 24.09
C ASN A 102 -14.24 19.66 23.95
N ARG A 103 -14.89 19.36 22.81
CA ARG A 103 -15.34 18.00 22.48
C ARG A 103 -14.21 17.10 22.02
N GLN A 104 -13.17 17.65 21.38
CA GLN A 104 -11.95 16.89 21.08
C GLN A 104 -11.29 16.41 22.38
N LYS A 105 -11.12 17.31 23.36
CA LYS A 105 -10.57 16.95 24.68
C LYS A 105 -11.38 15.87 25.38
N ALA A 106 -12.70 16.05 25.46
CA ALA A 106 -13.59 15.04 26.05
C ALA A 106 -13.52 13.68 25.32
N TRP A 107 -13.34 13.70 23.99
CA TRP A 107 -13.17 12.47 23.21
C TRP A 107 -11.83 11.78 23.46
N MET A 108 -10.75 12.54 23.62
CA MET A 108 -9.44 11.98 24.00
C MET A 108 -9.47 11.38 25.40
N GLU A 109 -10.12 12.04 26.36
CA GLU A 109 -10.35 11.50 27.71
C GLU A 109 -11.23 10.24 27.71
N PHE A 110 -12.19 10.16 26.78
CA PHE A 110 -12.99 8.96 26.58
C PHE A 110 -12.12 7.80 26.05
N ILE A 111 -11.27 8.07 25.06
CA ILE A 111 -10.32 7.07 24.53
C ILE A 111 -9.32 6.61 25.59
N ALA A 112 -8.84 7.52 26.45
CA ALA A 112 -7.91 7.17 27.53
C ALA A 112 -8.44 6.02 28.39
N LYS A 113 -9.76 6.00 28.62
CA LYS A 113 -10.48 5.01 29.44
C LYS A 113 -10.82 3.72 28.70
N GLU A 114 -10.71 3.67 27.38
CA GLU A 114 -10.90 2.42 26.63
C GLU A 114 -9.77 1.44 26.97
N SER A 115 -10.12 0.19 27.25
CA SER A 115 -9.15 -0.92 27.28
C SER A 115 -8.66 -1.22 25.86
N ASP A 116 -7.40 -1.66 25.74
CA ASP A 116 -6.78 -1.98 24.45
C ASP A 116 -7.44 -3.17 23.70
#